data_AF-A0A7X3FYQ1-F1
#
_entry.id   AF-A0A7X3FYQ1-F1
#
_cell.length_a   1.000
_cell.length_b   1.000
_cell.length_c   1.000
_cell.angle_alpha   90.00
_cell.angle_beta   90.00
_cell.angle_gamma   90.00
#
_symmetry.space_group_name_H-M   'P 1'
#
loop_
_entity.id
_entity.type
_entity.pdbx_description
1 polymer ?
#
loop_
_entity_poly.entity_id
_entity_poly.type
_entity_poly.pdbx_seq_one_letter_code
_entity_poly.pdbx_strand_id
1 'polypeptide(L)'
;MSSLTLEPDTRDQVAAALHGDGWIVACLCAAWCGTCSSYRAAFDGLAARHPDKTFVWIDVEDQADIVGDLDVENFPTLLVQRGDDVAFFGTMLPDPKVADRLIQAQAELSSAELTRQAASTPERQAWQRECNLRTLIANADE
;
A
#
# COMPACT_ATOMS: atom_id res chain seq x y z
N MET A 1 6.83 14.48 -5.19
CA MET A 1 5.36 14.52 -5.10
C MET A 1 4.97 14.02 -3.71
N SER A 2 3.91 14.55 -3.11
CA SER A 2 3.37 14.04 -1.85
C SER A 2 2.56 12.77 -2.10
N SER A 3 2.28 12.01 -1.04
CA SER A 3 1.36 10.87 -1.14
C SER A 3 -0.08 11.32 -1.40
N LEU A 4 -0.85 10.51 -2.12
CA LEU A 4 -2.30 10.66 -2.25
C LEU A 4 -2.95 10.17 -0.94
N THR A 5 -4.05 10.78 -0.52
CA THR A 5 -4.84 10.29 0.60
C THR A 5 -6.11 9.66 0.03
N LEU A 6 -6.43 8.43 0.47
CA LEU A 6 -7.64 7.75 0.06
C LEU A 6 -8.79 8.22 0.95
N GLU A 7 -9.67 9.02 0.35
CA GLU A 7 -10.87 9.60 0.94
C GLU A 7 -12.03 9.43 -0.07
N PRO A 8 -13.29 9.55 0.36
CA PRO A 8 -14.43 9.41 -0.55
C PRO A 8 -14.35 10.35 -1.77
N ASP A 9 -13.90 11.59 -1.56
CA ASP A 9 -13.81 12.62 -2.61
C ASP A 9 -12.59 12.44 -3.54
N THR A 10 -11.59 11.67 -3.11
CA THR A 10 -10.33 11.43 -3.86
C THR A 10 -10.23 10.03 -4.43
N ARG A 11 -11.21 9.15 -4.16
CA ARG A 11 -11.21 7.74 -4.56
C ARG A 11 -10.97 7.55 -6.06
N ASP A 12 -11.72 8.26 -6.91
CA ASP A 12 -11.54 8.19 -8.37
C ASP A 12 -10.14 8.59 -8.82
N GLN A 13 -9.56 9.61 -8.17
CA GLN A 13 -8.18 10.04 -8.44
C GLN A 13 -7.18 8.97 -8.04
N VAL A 14 -7.35 8.36 -6.87
CA VAL A 14 -6.51 7.25 -6.41
C VAL A 14 -6.64 6.09 -7.39
N ALA A 15 -7.84 5.61 -7.68
CA ALA A 15 -8.10 4.52 -8.61
C ALA A 15 -7.44 4.75 -9.99
N ALA A 16 -7.56 5.96 -10.54
CA ALA A 16 -6.89 6.34 -11.78
C ALA A 16 -5.35 6.32 -11.66
N ALA A 17 -4.79 6.76 -10.53
CA ALA A 17 -3.35 6.76 -10.28
C ALA A 17 -2.77 5.35 -10.01
N LEU A 18 -3.61 4.38 -9.66
CA LEU A 18 -3.22 2.97 -9.47
C LEU A 18 -3.30 2.15 -10.77
N HIS A 19 -3.77 2.74 -11.88
CA HIS A 19 -3.97 2.01 -13.13
C HIS A 19 -2.64 1.58 -13.79
N GLY A 20 -2.64 0.40 -14.41
CA GLY A 20 -1.49 -0.16 -15.13
C GLY A 20 -0.50 -0.91 -14.24
N ASP A 21 0.72 -1.17 -14.74
CA ASP A 21 1.72 -2.04 -14.10
C ASP A 21 2.68 -1.28 -13.16
N GLY A 22 2.26 -0.12 -12.66
CA GLY A 22 3.03 0.74 -11.78
C GLY A 22 3.22 0.14 -10.38
N TRP A 23 4.23 0.64 -9.67
CA TRP A 23 4.41 0.33 -8.25
C TRP A 23 3.49 1.19 -7.40
N ILE A 24 2.83 0.55 -6.44
CA ILE A 24 1.93 1.18 -5.49
C ILE A 24 2.48 0.87 -4.10
N VAL A 25 2.59 1.92 -3.29
CA VAL A 25 3.02 1.87 -1.89
C VAL A 25 1.92 2.50 -1.05
N ALA A 26 1.13 1.67 -0.36
CA ALA A 26 0.07 2.15 0.51
C ALA A 26 0.45 1.99 1.99
N CYS A 27 0.16 3.01 2.79
CA CYS A 27 0.35 3.00 4.24
C CYS A 27 -1.02 3.00 4.90
N LEU A 28 -1.33 1.91 5.59
CA LEU A 28 -2.54 1.71 6.36
C LEU A 28 -2.28 2.20 7.78
N CYS A 29 -3.10 3.17 8.19
CA CYS A 29 -2.96 3.93 9.42
C CYS A 29 -4.34 4.11 10.07
N ALA A 30 -4.35 4.70 11.27
CA ALA A 30 -5.57 5.12 11.95
C ALA A 30 -5.37 6.51 12.57
N ALA A 31 -6.42 7.33 12.60
CA ALA A 31 -6.38 8.70 13.12
C ALA A 31 -5.94 8.78 14.58
N TRP A 32 -6.34 7.81 15.41
CA TRP A 32 -5.95 7.76 16.83
C TRP A 32 -4.50 7.33 17.06
N CYS A 33 -3.78 6.87 16.04
CA CYS A 33 -2.41 6.41 16.17
C CYS A 33 -1.41 7.57 16.10
N GLY A 34 -0.89 7.98 17.26
CA GLY A 34 0.14 9.04 17.35
C GLY A 34 1.42 8.73 16.58
N THR A 35 1.76 7.44 16.43
CA THR A 35 2.88 6.99 15.61
C THR A 35 2.63 7.26 14.13
N CYS A 36 1.43 6.97 13.62
CA CYS A 36 1.05 7.27 12.24
C CYS A 36 1.09 8.77 11.96
N SER A 37 0.54 9.59 12.86
CA SER A 37 0.59 11.04 12.75
C SER A 37 2.02 11.57 12.60
N SER A 38 2.95 11.06 13.42
CA SER A 38 4.38 11.41 13.34
C SER A 38 5.05 10.88 12.07
N TYR A 39 4.59 9.75 11.54
CA TYR A 39 5.16 9.10 10.37
C TYR A 39 4.70 9.73 9.04
N ARG A 40 3.53 10.39 8.99
CA ARG A 40 2.96 10.97 7.78
C ARG A 40 3.95 11.84 6.99
N ALA A 41 4.65 12.75 7.66
CA ALA A 41 5.63 13.62 7.02
C ALA A 41 6.83 12.84 6.45
N ALA A 42 7.25 11.76 7.14
CA ALA A 42 8.32 10.89 6.67
C ALA A 42 7.89 10.07 5.44
N PHE A 43 6.63 9.63 5.40
CA PHE A 43 6.01 8.94 4.27
C PHE A 43 5.88 9.86 3.05
N ASP A 44 5.43 11.10 3.22
CA ASP A 44 5.41 12.09 2.14
C ASP A 44 6.81 12.41 1.61
N GLY A 45 7.80 12.52 2.50
CA GLY A 45 9.21 12.66 2.11
C GLY A 45 9.76 11.44 1.36
N LEU A 46 9.24 10.24 1.63
CA LEU A 46 9.57 9.01 0.90
C LEU A 46 8.93 9.00 -0.48
N ALA A 47 7.65 9.39 -0.60
CA ALA A 47 6.97 9.57 -1.88
C ALA A 47 7.73 10.55 -2.80
N ALA A 48 8.28 11.62 -2.23
CA ALA A 48 9.09 12.58 -2.99
C ALA A 48 10.38 11.99 -3.56
N ARG A 49 10.93 10.92 -2.96
CA ARG A 49 12.14 10.23 -3.46
C ARG A 49 11.85 9.18 -4.52
N HIS A 50 10.61 8.72 -4.63
CA HIS A 50 10.16 7.69 -5.59
C HIS A 50 9.07 8.24 -6.51
N PRO A 51 9.38 9.24 -7.37
CA PRO A 51 8.39 9.87 -8.25
C PRO A 51 7.84 8.92 -9.33
N ASP A 52 8.45 7.75 -9.50
CA ASP A 52 8.05 6.67 -10.40
C ASP A 52 7.01 5.71 -9.79
N LYS A 53 6.63 5.91 -8.52
CA LYS A 53 5.70 5.04 -7.79
C LYS A 53 4.55 5.85 -7.20
N THR A 54 3.38 5.23 -7.09
CA THR A 54 2.21 5.86 -6.48
C THR A 54 2.17 5.56 -4.99
N PHE A 55 2.20 6.61 -4.16
CA PHE A 55 2.09 6.49 -2.71
C PHE A 55 0.67 6.84 -2.27
N VAL A 56 0.09 6.00 -1.41
CA VAL A 56 -1.28 6.18 -0.90
C VAL A 56 -1.26 6.10 0.62
N TRP A 57 -1.89 7.07 1.27
CA TRP A 57 -2.18 7.07 2.69
C TRP A 57 -3.63 6.65 2.89
N ILE A 58 -3.86 5.65 3.74
CA ILE A 58 -5.20 5.10 3.98
C ILE A 58 -5.45 5.14 5.49
N ASP A 59 -6.52 5.81 5.89
CA ASP A 59 -7.06 5.64 7.24
C ASP A 59 -8.06 4.48 7.22
N VAL A 60 -7.76 3.42 7.97
CA VAL A 60 -8.58 2.21 7.96
C VAL A 60 -9.94 2.40 8.65
N GLU A 61 -10.07 3.40 9.54
CA GLU A 61 -11.35 3.71 10.18
C GLU A 61 -12.30 4.41 9.21
N ASP A 62 -11.78 5.37 8.44
CA ASP A 62 -12.58 6.10 7.46
C ASP A 62 -12.85 5.30 6.19
N GLN A 63 -11.99 4.34 5.84
CA GLN A 63 -12.10 3.53 4.63
C GLN A 63 -12.44 2.06 4.93
N ALA A 64 -13.21 1.80 5.99
CA ALA A 64 -13.61 0.46 6.41
C ALA A 64 -14.40 -0.32 5.32
N ASP A 65 -15.05 0.38 4.40
CA ASP A 65 -15.72 -0.20 3.22
C ASP A 65 -14.73 -0.77 2.18
N ILE A 66 -13.50 -0.26 2.15
CA ILE A 66 -12.45 -0.69 1.20
C ILE A 66 -11.48 -1.65 1.87
N VAL A 67 -11.02 -1.32 3.08
CA VAL A 67 -9.90 -2.01 3.75
C VAL A 67 -10.29 -2.67 5.07
N GLY A 68 -11.58 -2.64 5.44
CA GLY A 68 -12.04 -3.17 6.73
C GLY A 68 -11.87 -4.69 6.90
N ASP A 69 -11.85 -5.43 5.79
CA ASP A 69 -11.63 -6.89 5.81
C ASP A 69 -10.13 -7.26 5.85
N LEU A 70 -9.22 -6.29 5.78
CA LEU A 70 -7.80 -6.55 5.90
C LEU A 70 -7.43 -6.90 7.35
N ASP A 71 -6.63 -7.94 7.51
CA ASP A 71 -6.08 -8.36 8.80
C ASP A 71 -4.96 -7.40 9.26
N VAL A 72 -5.36 -6.18 9.66
CA VAL A 72 -4.47 -5.12 10.14
C VAL A 72 -4.60 -5.00 11.65
N GLU A 73 -3.74 -5.72 12.37
CA GLU A 73 -3.73 -5.67 13.84
C GLU A 73 -2.89 -4.52 14.40
N ASN A 74 -1.93 -4.01 13.62
CA ASN A 74 -0.94 -3.04 14.09
C ASN A 74 -0.65 -1.96 13.04
N PHE A 75 -0.32 -0.76 13.53
CA PHE A 75 -0.07 0.41 12.70
C PHE A 75 1.34 1.01 12.93
N PRO A 76 1.98 1.54 11.88
CA PRO A 76 1.55 1.51 10.48
C PRO A 76 1.76 0.14 9.82
N THR A 77 0.85 -0.25 8.94
CA THR A 77 1.00 -1.41 8.05
C THR A 77 1.28 -0.93 6.63
N LEU A 78 2.29 -1.51 5.98
CA LEU A 78 2.67 -1.15 4.62
C LEU A 78 2.24 -2.24 3.63
N LEU A 79 1.60 -1.79 2.55
CA LEU A 79 1.31 -2.57 1.36
C LEU A 79 2.22 -2.10 0.23
N VAL A 80 2.96 -3.02 -0.38
CA VAL A 80 3.74 -2.78 -1.60
C VAL A 80 3.26 -3.75 -2.66
N GLN A 81 2.86 -3.24 -3.81
CA GLN A 81 2.37 -4.05 -4.93
C GLN A 81 2.82 -3.46 -6.26
N ARG A 82 2.79 -4.27 -7.31
CA ARG A 82 3.05 -3.86 -8.67
C ARG A 82 1.98 -4.43 -9.59
N GLY A 83 1.23 -3.57 -10.27
CA GLY A 83 0.05 -4.01 -11.01
C GLY A 83 -0.88 -4.78 -10.07
N ASP A 84 -1.11 -6.06 -10.36
CA ASP A 84 -1.96 -6.94 -9.55
C ASP A 84 -1.20 -7.87 -8.58
N ASP A 85 0.13 -7.83 -8.58
CA ASP A 85 0.97 -8.65 -7.70
C ASP A 85 1.31 -7.89 -6.40
N VAL A 86 0.78 -8.36 -5.26
CA VAL A 86 1.14 -7.89 -3.91
C VAL A 86 2.50 -8.46 -3.50
N ALA A 87 3.49 -7.57 -3.47
CA ALA A 87 4.90 -7.89 -3.18
C ALA A 87 5.21 -7.90 -1.67
N PHE A 88 4.46 -7.13 -0.87
CA PHE A 88 4.61 -7.11 0.58
C PHE A 88 3.33 -6.59 1.24
N PHE A 89 2.93 -7.20 2.35
CA PHE A 89 1.90 -6.68 3.24
C PHE A 89 2.30 -6.98 4.68
N GLY A 90 2.40 -5.96 5.53
CA GLY A 90 2.66 -6.19 6.95
C GLY A 90 3.04 -4.94 7.75
N THR A 91 2.96 -5.09 9.07
CA THR A 91 3.32 -4.06 10.04
C THR A 91 4.80 -3.71 9.94
N MET A 92 5.11 -2.42 9.98
CA MET A 92 6.49 -1.95 9.97
C MET A 92 6.77 -0.90 11.04
N LEU A 93 8.04 -0.82 11.43
CA LEU A 93 8.52 0.31 12.20
C LEU A 93 8.35 1.60 11.35
N PRO A 94 7.93 2.71 11.96
CA PRO A 94 7.73 4.01 11.31
C PRO A 94 9.07 4.69 10.98
N ASP A 95 9.99 3.98 10.34
CA ASP A 95 11.29 4.48 9.90
C ASP A 95 11.30 4.58 8.36
N PRO A 96 11.45 5.79 7.79
CA PRO A 96 11.46 5.97 6.35
C PRO A 96 12.61 5.26 5.65
N LYS A 97 13.74 4.97 6.33
CA LYS A 97 14.86 4.22 5.76
C LYS A 97 14.54 2.73 5.64
N VAL A 98 13.78 2.18 6.58
CA VAL A 98 13.33 0.78 6.52
C VAL A 98 12.36 0.60 5.37
N ALA A 99 11.37 1.48 5.26
CA ALA A 99 10.43 1.49 4.14
C ALA A 99 11.14 1.69 2.79
N ASP A 100 12.08 2.63 2.69
CA ASP A 100 12.86 2.89 1.48
C ASP A 100 13.63 1.65 0.99
N ARG A 101 14.30 0.94 1.91
CA ARG A 101 15.03 -0.30 1.60
C ARG A 101 14.09 -1.41 1.14
N LEU A 102 12.94 -1.56 1.80
CA LEU A 102 11.95 -2.56 1.40
C LEU A 102 11.46 -2.29 -0.03
N ILE A 103 11.07 -1.04 -0.31
CA ILE A 103 10.58 -0.64 -1.64
C ILE A 103 11.66 -0.89 -2.71
N GLN A 104 12.92 -0.54 -2.43
CA GLN A 104 14.03 -0.80 -3.35
C GLN A 104 14.23 -2.31 -3.59
N ALA A 105 14.25 -3.11 -2.53
CA ALA A 105 14.42 -4.56 -2.64
C ALA A 105 13.30 -5.23 -3.46
N GLN A 106 12.04 -4.79 -3.30
CA GLN A 106 10.94 -5.29 -4.14
C GLN A 106 11.07 -4.79 -5.59
N ALA A 107 11.49 -3.54 -5.79
CA ALA A 107 11.63 -2.93 -7.11
C ALA A 107 12.76 -3.56 -7.97
N GLU A 108 13.73 -4.21 -7.35
CA GLU A 108 14.79 -4.98 -8.05
C GLU A 108 14.26 -6.28 -8.68
N LEU A 109 13.09 -6.78 -8.24
CA LEU A 109 12.50 -8.00 -8.76
C LEU A 109 11.80 -7.76 -10.12
N SER A 110 12.05 -8.67 -11.06
CA SER A 110 11.30 -8.68 -12.33
C SER A 110 9.83 -9.04 -12.11
N SER A 111 8.93 -8.62 -13.00
CA SER A 111 7.51 -8.99 -12.90
C SER A 111 7.32 -10.50 -12.83
N ALA A 112 8.07 -11.28 -13.62
CA ALA A 112 8.02 -12.75 -13.58
C ALA A 112 8.49 -13.36 -12.26
N GLU A 113 9.37 -12.68 -11.51
CA GLU A 113 9.80 -13.11 -10.18
C GLU A 113 8.74 -12.77 -9.14
N LEU A 114 8.14 -11.58 -9.22
CA LEU A 114 7.04 -11.16 -8.34
C LEU A 114 5.85 -12.10 -8.44
N THR A 115 5.39 -12.40 -9.66
CA THR A 115 4.29 -13.35 -9.89
C THR A 115 4.64 -14.75 -9.33
N ARG A 116 5.89 -15.18 -9.42
CA ARG A 116 6.33 -16.47 -8.84
C ARG A 116 6.29 -16.45 -7.32
N GLN A 117 6.76 -15.36 -6.70
CA GLN A 117 6.75 -15.19 -5.25
C GLN A 117 5.33 -15.05 -4.69
N ALA A 118 4.46 -14.32 -5.39
CA ALA A 118 3.03 -14.18 -5.07
C ALA A 118 2.33 -15.53 -4.92
N ALA A 119 2.74 -16.54 -5.68
CA ALA A 119 2.19 -17.90 -5.62
C ALA A 119 2.98 -18.87 -4.70
N SER A 120 4.09 -18.45 -4.10
CA SER A 120 5.08 -19.35 -3.49
C SER A 120 4.71 -19.90 -2.11
N THR A 121 3.93 -19.16 -1.32
CA THR A 121 3.49 -19.55 0.03
C THR A 121 2.01 -19.29 0.23
N PRO A 122 1.34 -20.00 1.16
CA PRO A 122 -0.07 -19.75 1.48
C PRO A 122 -0.35 -18.29 1.90
N GLU A 123 0.56 -17.70 2.68
CA GLU A 123 0.51 -16.29 3.08
C GLU A 123 0.57 -15.35 1.86
N ARG A 124 1.51 -15.58 0.94
CA ARG A 124 1.63 -14.77 -0.28
C ARG A 124 0.39 -14.88 -1.17
N GLN A 125 -0.17 -16.07 -1.28
CA GLN A 125 -1.42 -16.31 -2.02
C GLN A 125 -2.61 -15.64 -1.35
N ALA A 126 -2.65 -15.59 -0.02
CA ALA A 126 -3.65 -14.87 0.77
C ALA A 126 -3.60 -13.37 0.46
N TRP A 127 -2.40 -12.77 0.50
CA TRP A 127 -2.22 -11.36 0.14
C TRP A 127 -2.75 -11.01 -1.26
N GLN A 128 -2.63 -11.91 -2.25
CA GLN A 128 -3.16 -11.63 -3.60
C GLN A 128 -4.69 -11.55 -3.63
N ARG A 129 -5.37 -12.33 -2.79
CA ARG A 129 -6.83 -12.39 -2.73
C ARG A 129 -7.40 -11.27 -1.88
N GLU A 130 -6.72 -10.95 -0.78
CA GLU A 130 -7.28 -10.13 0.30
C GLU A 130 -6.70 -8.72 0.29
N CYS A 131 -5.43 -8.52 -0.10
CA CYS A 131 -4.72 -7.25 0.10
C CYS A 131 -4.49 -6.43 -1.18
N ASN A 132 -4.96 -6.88 -2.34
CA ASN A 132 -4.79 -6.15 -3.60
C ASN A 132 -5.64 -4.86 -3.59
N LEU A 133 -5.00 -3.70 -3.46
CA LEU A 133 -5.70 -2.42 -3.32
C LEU A 133 -6.58 -2.06 -4.51
N ARG A 134 -6.19 -2.46 -5.73
CA ARG A 134 -6.97 -2.16 -6.94
C ARG A 134 -8.28 -2.90 -6.92
N THR A 135 -8.24 -4.18 -6.54
CA THR A 135 -9.43 -5.01 -6.36
C THR A 135 -10.31 -4.48 -5.23
N LEU A 136 -9.71 -4.11 -4.09
CA LEU A 136 -10.46 -3.57 -2.95
C LEU A 136 -11.21 -2.29 -3.30
N ILE A 137 -10.55 -1.33 -3.97
CA ILE A 137 -11.20 -0.09 -4.40
C ILE A 137 -12.30 -0.38 -5.42
N ALA A 138 -12.05 -1.25 -6.40
CA ALA A 138 -13.05 -1.59 -7.42
C ALA A 138 -14.31 -2.24 -6.82
N ASN A 139 -14.15 -3.09 -5.81
CA ASN A 139 -15.27 -3.77 -5.16
C ASN A 139 -16.09 -2.85 -4.25
N ALA A 140 -15.51 -1.75 -3.76
CA ALA A 140 -16.21 -0.80 -2.89
C ALA A 140 -17.12 0.18 -3.65
N ASP A 141 -16.99 0.24 -4.98
CA ASP A 141 -17.84 1.07 -5.86
C ASP A 141 -19.02 0.28 -6.48
N GLU A 142 -19.15 -1.03 -6.19
CA GLU A 142 -20.28 -1.91 -6.59
C GLU A 142 -21.40 -1.98 -5.53
#